data_AF-A0A2V2ABN2-F1
#
_entry.id   AF-A0A2V2ABN2-F1
#
_cell.length_a   1.000
_cell.length_b   1.000
_cell.length_c   1.000
_cell.angle_alpha   90.00
_cell.angle_beta   90.00
_cell.angle_gamma   90.00
#
_symmetry.space_group_name_H-M   'P 1'
#
loop_
_entity.id
_entity.type
_entity.pdbx_description
1 polymer ?
#
loop_
_entity_poly.entity_id
_entity_poly.type
_entity_poly.pdbx_seq_one_letter_code
_entity_poly.pdbx_strand_id
1 'polypeptide(L)'
;MVANGVLSIVRDIGKKGDVIVSDYGCETISVVDVAHIQPIPQSSDSLESHKKIEGILTEHNATQIILAGERSVVIELYLGGSLSVKQAADMLGLKKTAFYALKKKYSPELGPVTLIKGNPGPHKGSMRVTEEIKTIITDCYNEHYHGRSASYSNVWKQVQSECFAKGLTSPSRASVKKIIVGFDQKNTYRKNMALILQIKCFSLDPVLLIPTIRYK
;
A
#
# COMPACT_ATOMS: atom_id res chain seq x y z
N MET A 1 -15.96 -2.24 34.75
CA MET A 1 -17.42 -2.32 34.96
C MET A 1 -17.73 -1.63 36.28
N VAL A 2 -18.99 -1.31 36.57
CA VAL A 2 -19.34 -0.68 37.86
C VAL A 2 -19.98 -1.72 38.76
N ALA A 3 -19.42 -1.94 39.94
CA ALA A 3 -19.96 -2.82 40.98
C ALA A 3 -20.23 -1.98 42.24
N ASN A 4 -21.44 -2.06 42.80
CA ASN A 4 -21.86 -1.24 43.96
C ASN A 4 -21.61 0.29 43.79
N GLY A 5 -21.70 0.80 42.56
CA GLY A 5 -21.47 2.21 42.25
C GLY A 5 -19.99 2.63 42.15
N VAL A 6 -19.05 1.69 42.30
CA VAL A 6 -17.61 1.93 42.17
C VAL A 6 -17.08 1.27 40.90
N LEU A 7 -16.09 1.89 40.25
CA LEU A 7 -15.42 1.30 39.10
C LEU A 7 -14.55 0.13 39.59
N SER A 8 -14.85 -1.08 39.12
CA SER A 8 -14.18 -2.30 39.58
C SER A 8 -13.79 -3.22 38.41
N ILE A 9 -12.78 -4.05 38.64
CA ILE A 9 -12.22 -5.05 37.72
C ILE A 9 -12.59 -6.44 38.24
N VAL A 10 -13.09 -7.32 37.37
CA VAL A 10 -13.38 -8.73 37.74
C VAL A 10 -12.07 -9.50 37.88
N ARG A 11 -11.94 -10.20 39.00
CA ARG A 11 -10.79 -11.05 39.32
C ARG A 11 -11.12 -12.53 39.13
N ASP A 12 -12.32 -12.95 39.54
CA ASP A 12 -12.75 -14.34 39.42
C ASP A 12 -14.27 -14.45 39.36
N ILE A 13 -14.76 -15.57 38.81
CA ILE A 13 -16.18 -15.89 38.67
C ILE A 13 -16.45 -17.18 39.43
N GLY A 14 -17.14 -17.07 40.57
CA GLY A 14 -17.47 -18.19 41.43
C GLY A 14 -18.51 -19.12 40.82
N LYS A 15 -18.52 -20.39 41.24
CA LYS A 15 -19.38 -21.47 40.71
C LYS A 15 -20.89 -21.27 40.95
N LYS A 16 -21.30 -20.27 41.74
CA LYS A 16 -22.70 -19.98 42.10
C LYS A 16 -23.22 -18.62 41.60
N GLY A 17 -22.51 -17.97 40.68
CA GLY A 17 -22.93 -16.66 40.16
C GLY A 17 -22.46 -15.48 41.00
N ASP A 18 -21.57 -15.72 41.98
CA ASP A 18 -20.86 -14.66 42.69
C ASP A 18 -19.65 -14.20 41.86
N VAL A 19 -19.45 -12.89 41.75
CA VAL A 19 -18.30 -12.33 41.03
C VAL A 19 -17.38 -11.61 42.01
N ILE A 20 -16.11 -11.98 42.00
CA ILE A 20 -15.09 -11.32 42.81
C ILE A 20 -14.57 -10.13 42.01
N VAL A 21 -14.80 -8.93 42.53
CA VAL A 21 -14.35 -7.67 41.92
C VAL A 21 -13.36 -6.96 42.83
N SER A 22 -12.37 -6.30 42.23
CA SER A 22 -11.46 -5.39 42.92
C SER A 22 -11.67 -3.98 42.43
N ASP A 23 -11.65 -3.00 43.33
CA ASP A 23 -11.82 -1.60 42.96
C ASP A 23 -10.66 -1.08 42.10
N TYR A 24 -10.98 -0.18 41.19
CA TYR A 24 -9.98 0.39 40.28
C TYR A 24 -9.13 1.42 41.04
N GLY A 25 -7.88 1.05 41.34
CA GLY A 25 -6.92 1.89 42.08
C GLY A 25 -6.81 1.58 43.58
N CYS A 26 -7.55 0.60 44.09
CA CYS A 26 -7.43 0.12 45.47
C CYS A 26 -7.57 -1.41 45.51
N GLU A 27 -6.73 -2.11 46.28
CA GLU A 27 -6.71 -3.58 46.36
C GLU A 27 -7.85 -4.19 47.20
N THR A 28 -8.88 -3.40 47.53
CA THR A 28 -10.03 -3.91 48.28
C THR A 28 -10.82 -4.87 47.39
N ILE A 29 -10.95 -6.12 47.83
CA ILE A 29 -11.66 -7.19 47.12
C ILE A 29 -13.06 -7.31 47.73
N SER A 30 -14.07 -7.24 46.87
CA SER A 30 -15.47 -7.39 47.26
C SER A 30 -16.13 -8.49 46.45
N VAL A 31 -16.95 -9.32 47.10
CA VAL A 31 -17.79 -10.33 46.43
C VAL A 31 -19.13 -9.69 46.13
N VAL A 32 -19.51 -9.64 44.86
CA VAL A 32 -20.72 -8.95 44.38
C VAL A 32 -21.54 -9.90 43.52
N ASP A 33 -22.85 -9.96 43.77
CA ASP A 33 -23.80 -10.69 42.94
C ASP A 33 -23.91 -10.05 41.56
N VAL A 34 -24.06 -10.88 40.52
CA VAL A 34 -24.14 -10.44 39.11
C VAL A 34 -25.23 -9.37 38.90
N ALA A 35 -26.33 -9.40 39.65
CA ALA A 35 -27.43 -8.44 39.53
C ALA A 35 -27.01 -6.99 39.85
N HIS A 36 -25.90 -6.79 40.57
CA HIS A 36 -25.39 -5.46 40.93
C HIS A 36 -24.25 -4.97 40.00
N ILE A 37 -23.96 -5.70 38.92
CA ILE A 37 -22.96 -5.30 37.92
C ILE A 37 -23.65 -4.46 36.84
N GLN A 38 -23.27 -3.19 36.74
CA GLN A 38 -23.70 -2.34 35.64
C GLN A 38 -22.62 -2.30 34.54
N PRO A 39 -22.98 -2.61 33.28
CA PRO A 39 -22.07 -2.45 32.16
C PRO A 39 -21.77 -0.96 31.98
N ILE A 40 -20.50 -0.64 31.74
CA ILE A 40 -20.13 0.72 31.35
C ILE A 40 -20.74 0.94 29.96
N PRO A 41 -21.60 1.96 29.77
CA PRO A 41 -22.15 2.26 28.46
C PRO A 41 -20.98 2.52 27.50
N GLN A 42 -20.82 1.64 26.52
CA GLN A 42 -19.87 1.80 25.45
C GLN A 42 -20.40 2.93 24.56
N SER A 43 -19.95 4.17 24.77
CA SER A 43 -20.26 5.25 23.84
C SER A 43 -19.64 4.91 22.48
N SER A 44 -20.48 4.85 21.45
CA SER A 44 -20.10 4.51 20.07
C SER A 44 -19.02 5.44 19.48
N ASP A 45 -18.79 6.62 20.08
CA ASP A 45 -17.79 7.60 19.66
C ASP A 45 -16.34 7.15 19.97
N SER A 46 -16.17 6.20 20.88
CA SER A 46 -14.84 5.71 21.29
C SER A 46 -14.22 4.74 20.27
N LEU A 47 -15.01 3.99 19.50
CA LEU A 47 -14.48 3.06 18.48
C LEU A 47 -13.92 3.76 17.23
N GLU A 48 -14.48 4.93 16.90
CA GLU A 48 -13.98 5.92 15.93
C GLU A 48 -12.46 6.18 16.02
N SER A 49 -12.08 6.53 17.24
CA SER A 49 -10.77 7.08 17.57
C SER A 49 -9.71 5.97 17.65
N HIS A 50 -10.07 4.76 18.09
CA HIS A 50 -9.14 3.65 18.23
C HIS A 50 -8.64 3.11 16.88
N LYS A 51 -9.52 2.97 15.87
CA LYS A 51 -9.11 2.51 14.52
C LYS A 51 -8.16 3.47 13.81
N LYS A 52 -8.29 4.78 14.08
CA LYS A 52 -7.40 5.81 13.51
C LYS A 52 -6.02 5.82 14.16
N ILE A 53 -5.92 5.39 15.42
CA ILE A 53 -4.67 5.29 16.19
C ILE A 53 -3.94 3.97 15.88
N GLU A 54 -4.64 2.84 15.78
CA GLU A 54 -4.03 1.54 15.45
C GLU A 54 -3.37 1.50 14.07
N GLY A 55 -3.88 2.25 13.09
CA GLY A 55 -3.26 2.34 11.76
C GLY A 55 -1.89 3.03 11.75
N ILE A 56 -1.52 3.73 12.82
CA ILE A 56 -0.27 4.50 12.94
C ILE A 56 0.84 3.66 13.60
N LEU A 57 0.49 2.77 14.53
CA LEU A 57 1.39 1.91 15.29
C LEU A 57 1.65 0.56 14.57
N THR A 58 2.26 0.60 13.40
CA THR A 58 2.92 -0.61 12.87
C THR A 58 4.39 -0.61 13.27
N GLU A 59 4.97 -1.80 13.47
CA GLU A 59 6.40 -1.98 13.84
C GLU A 59 7.33 -1.21 12.89
N HIS A 60 6.94 -1.10 11.61
CA HIS A 60 7.62 -0.32 10.56
C HIS A 60 7.64 1.21 10.78
N ASN A 61 6.80 1.75 11.66
CA ASN A 61 6.70 3.20 11.92
C ASN A 61 7.30 3.63 13.26
N ALA A 62 7.86 2.70 14.06
CA ALA A 62 8.40 3.00 15.39
C ALA A 62 9.42 4.16 15.38
N THR A 63 10.35 4.17 14.43
CA THR A 63 11.34 5.26 14.28
C THR A 63 10.69 6.61 13.97
N GLN A 64 9.61 6.63 13.18
CA GLN A 64 8.89 7.87 12.87
C GLN A 64 8.17 8.40 14.11
N ILE A 65 7.62 7.52 14.94
CA ILE A 65 6.93 7.87 16.18
C ILE A 65 7.93 8.48 17.18
N ILE A 66 9.08 7.83 17.39
CA ILE A 66 10.15 8.33 18.26
C ILE A 66 10.59 9.73 17.80
N LEU A 67 10.92 9.85 16.51
CA LEU A 67 11.36 11.11 15.92
C LEU A 67 10.29 12.21 16.00
N ALA A 68 9.02 11.86 15.89
CA ALA A 68 7.91 12.80 16.06
C ALA A 68 7.80 13.30 17.51
N GLY A 69 8.00 12.41 18.48
CA GLY A 69 8.06 12.76 19.91
C GLY A 69 9.23 13.69 20.25
N GLU A 70 10.43 13.38 19.77
CA GLU A 70 11.61 14.26 19.97
C GLU A 70 11.37 15.66 19.40
N ARG A 71 10.76 15.73 18.22
CA ARG A 71 10.42 17.00 17.57
C ARG A 71 9.35 17.79 18.31
N SER A 72 8.33 17.12 18.85
CA SER A 72 7.25 17.83 19.56
C SER A 72 7.77 18.53 20.80
N VAL A 73 8.65 17.90 21.57
CA VAL A 73 9.27 18.49 22.76
C VAL A 73 10.02 19.78 22.41
N VAL A 74 10.85 19.77 21.36
CA VAL A 74 11.60 20.96 20.95
C VAL A 74 10.66 22.06 20.43
N ILE A 75 9.58 21.69 19.72
CA ILE A 75 8.59 22.66 19.23
C ILE A 75 7.82 23.29 20.39
N GLU A 76 7.43 22.51 21.40
CA GLU A 76 6.74 23.00 22.60
C GLU A 76 7.63 23.97 23.39
N LEU A 77 8.91 23.65 23.59
CA LEU A 77 9.88 24.57 24.22
C LEU A 77 10.06 25.88 23.45
N TYR A 78 10.04 25.81 22.11
CA TYR A 78 10.05 27.00 21.27
C TYR A 78 8.75 27.81 21.38
N LEU A 79 7.59 27.16 21.39
CA LEU A 79 6.29 27.82 21.55
C LEU A 79 6.13 28.47 22.93
N GLY A 80 6.70 27.86 23.97
CA GLY A 80 6.79 28.43 25.32
C GLY A 80 7.83 29.54 25.48
N GLY A 81 8.56 29.90 24.42
CA GLY A 81 9.55 30.97 24.44
C GLY A 81 10.88 30.61 25.10
N SER A 82 11.07 29.37 25.55
CA SER A 82 12.30 28.91 26.21
C SER A 82 13.48 28.73 25.25
N LEU A 83 13.20 28.55 23.95
CA LEU A 83 14.20 28.41 22.90
C LEU A 83 14.01 29.45 21.80
N SER A 84 15.12 29.97 21.27
CA SER A 84 15.09 30.70 20.00
C SER A 84 14.95 29.74 18.81
N VAL A 85 14.47 30.25 17.67
CA VAL A 85 14.37 29.46 16.41
C VAL A 85 15.70 28.83 16.03
N LYS A 86 16.82 29.54 16.24
CA LYS A 86 18.14 29.01 15.89
C LYS A 86 18.49 27.80 16.78
N GLN A 87 18.33 27.94 18.09
CA GLN A 87 18.60 26.86 19.04
C GLN A 87 17.69 25.65 18.78
N ALA A 88 16.40 25.87 18.57
CA ALA A 88 15.45 24.79 18.28
C ALA A 88 15.79 24.04 16.97
N ALA A 89 16.19 24.78 15.92
CA ALA A 89 16.62 24.19 14.67
C ALA A 89 17.94 23.40 14.83
N ASP A 90 18.91 23.96 15.55
CA ASP A 90 20.21 23.34 15.82
C ASP A 90 20.06 22.05 16.65
N MET A 91 19.18 22.03 17.66
CA MET A 91 18.87 20.84 18.47
C MET A 91 18.30 19.69 17.64
N LEU A 92 17.53 19.99 16.58
CA LEU A 92 16.97 18.99 15.68
C LEU A 92 17.88 18.68 14.47
N GLY A 93 19.05 19.34 14.36
CA GLY A 93 19.94 19.23 13.20
C GLY A 93 19.32 19.75 11.90
N LEU A 94 18.39 20.70 11.99
CA LEU A 94 17.63 21.25 10.87
C LEU A 94 18.06 22.67 10.51
N LYS A 95 17.84 23.06 9.25
CA LYS A 95 17.87 24.47 8.85
C LYS A 95 16.63 25.19 9.40
N LYS A 96 16.74 26.50 9.67
CA LYS A 96 15.61 27.33 10.16
C LYS A 96 14.35 27.20 9.29
N THR A 97 14.51 27.15 7.96
CA THR A 97 13.39 26.98 7.02
C THR A 97 12.67 25.64 7.19
N ALA A 98 13.43 24.56 7.41
CA ALA A 98 12.88 23.23 7.68
C ALA A 98 12.18 23.19 9.05
N PHE A 99 12.72 23.88 10.06
CA PHE A 99 12.07 24.02 11.36
C PHE A 99 10.71 24.73 11.25
N TYR A 100 10.62 25.86 10.52
CA TYR A 100 9.33 26.53 10.31
C TYR A 100 8.32 25.66 9.57
N ALA A 101 8.76 24.89 8.57
CA ALA A 101 7.89 23.93 7.87
C ALA A 101 7.38 22.83 8.80
N LEU A 102 8.20 22.40 9.77
CA LEU A 102 7.83 21.43 10.78
C LEU A 102 6.84 22.01 11.79
N LYS A 103 7.15 23.21 12.34
CA LYS A 103 6.26 23.97 13.23
C LYS A 103 4.88 24.17 12.60
N LYS A 104 4.81 24.52 11.31
CA LYS A 104 3.54 24.73 10.59
C LYS A 104 2.64 23.50 10.58
N LYS A 105 3.21 22.29 10.66
CA LYS A 105 2.45 21.03 10.70
C LYS A 105 2.02 20.64 12.11
N TYR A 106 2.74 21.12 13.13
CA TYR A 106 2.47 20.79 14.52
C TYR A 106 1.20 21.48 15.02
N SER A 107 0.31 20.71 15.65
CA SER A 107 -0.83 21.24 16.40
C SER A 107 -0.69 20.85 17.87
N PRO A 108 -0.64 21.82 18.82
CA PRO A 108 -0.56 21.52 20.24
C PRO A 108 -1.68 20.59 20.74
N GLU A 109 -2.90 20.76 20.21
CA GLU A 109 -4.08 19.95 20.58
C GLU A 109 -3.94 18.46 20.24
N LEU A 110 -3.16 18.14 19.20
CA LEU A 110 -2.98 16.77 18.70
C LEU A 110 -1.58 16.21 19.01
N GLY A 111 -0.65 17.06 19.43
CA GLY A 111 0.70 16.69 19.83
C GLY A 111 1.54 16.03 18.72
N PRO A 112 2.43 15.08 19.08
CA PRO A 112 3.43 14.51 18.17
C PRO A 112 2.83 13.75 16.98
N VAL A 113 1.57 13.29 17.08
CA VAL A 113 0.90 12.56 16.00
C VAL A 113 0.86 13.37 14.71
N THR A 114 0.79 14.70 14.80
CA THR A 114 0.82 15.62 13.65
C THR A 114 2.15 15.64 12.90
N LEU A 115 3.23 15.17 13.51
CA LEU A 115 4.57 15.16 12.96
C LEU A 115 4.97 13.82 12.35
N ILE A 116 4.15 12.79 12.51
CA ILE A 116 4.36 11.49 11.88
C ILE A 116 4.16 11.66 10.38
N LYS A 117 5.17 11.28 9.58
CA LYS A 117 5.05 11.29 8.12
C LYS A 117 4.05 10.22 7.70
N GLY A 118 3.11 10.58 6.83
CA GLY A 118 2.32 9.60 6.11
C GLY A 118 3.22 8.70 5.24
N ASN A 119 2.82 7.45 5.06
CA ASN A 119 3.53 6.54 4.17
C ASN A 119 3.64 7.17 2.78
N PRO A 120 4.86 7.21 2.19
CA PRO A 120 5.02 7.67 0.83
C PRO A 120 4.06 6.91 -0.07
N GLY A 121 3.38 7.65 -0.96
CA GLY A 121 2.59 7.01 -2.01
C GLY A 121 3.48 6.07 -2.84
N PRO A 122 2.89 5.12 -3.58
CA PRO A 122 3.64 4.24 -4.47
C PRO A 122 4.56 5.06 -5.36
N HIS A 123 5.84 4.67 -5.46
CA HIS A 123 6.78 5.35 -6.33
C HIS A 123 6.23 5.40 -7.75
N LYS A 124 6.47 6.49 -8.48
CA LYS A 124 6.05 6.60 -9.88
C LYS A 124 6.65 5.42 -10.67
N GLY A 125 5.79 4.63 -11.31
CA GLY A 125 6.20 3.41 -12.03
C GLY A 125 6.29 2.14 -11.17
N SER A 126 6.09 2.22 -9.85
CA SER A 126 5.86 1.02 -9.03
C SER A 126 4.52 0.40 -9.42
N MET A 127 4.53 -0.90 -9.63
CA MET A 127 3.36 -1.64 -10.07
C MET A 127 3.14 -2.80 -9.13
N ARG A 128 1.93 -2.88 -8.55
CA ARG A 128 1.51 -3.91 -7.59
C ARG A 128 1.12 -5.20 -8.31
N VAL A 129 2.05 -5.76 -9.08
CA VAL A 129 1.87 -7.06 -9.73
C VAL A 129 2.93 -7.98 -9.17
N THR A 130 2.47 -9.12 -8.64
CA THR A 130 3.35 -10.15 -8.07
C THR A 130 4.29 -10.69 -9.12
N GLU A 131 5.44 -11.19 -8.70
CA GLU A 131 6.43 -11.75 -9.63
C GLU A 131 5.85 -12.92 -10.43
N GLU A 132 5.02 -13.74 -9.78
CA GLU A 132 4.29 -14.85 -10.42
C GLU A 132 3.43 -14.38 -11.60
N ILE A 133 2.68 -13.29 -11.45
CA ILE A 133 1.86 -12.73 -12.54
C ILE A 133 2.75 -12.18 -13.65
N LYS A 134 3.93 -11.61 -13.33
CA LYS A 134 4.88 -11.17 -14.37
C LYS A 134 5.43 -12.34 -15.18
N THR A 135 5.71 -13.47 -14.53
CA THR A 135 6.12 -14.70 -15.23
C THR A 135 5.04 -15.17 -16.19
N ILE A 136 3.78 -15.29 -15.72
CA ILE A 136 2.63 -15.67 -16.57
C ILE A 136 2.51 -14.73 -17.78
N ILE A 137 2.65 -13.42 -17.58
CA ILE A 137 2.60 -12.44 -18.66
C ILE A 137 3.72 -12.64 -19.68
N THR A 138 4.93 -12.95 -19.20
CA THR A 138 6.09 -13.18 -20.05
C THR A 138 5.92 -14.45 -20.88
N ASP A 139 5.43 -15.52 -20.27
CA ASP A 139 5.18 -16.80 -20.94
C ASP A 139 4.09 -16.65 -22.01
N CYS A 140 2.94 -16.07 -21.65
CA CYS A 140 1.85 -15.78 -22.58
C CYS A 140 2.27 -14.85 -23.73
N TYR A 141 3.17 -13.90 -23.46
CA TYR A 141 3.71 -13.01 -24.50
C TYR A 141 4.60 -13.79 -25.47
N ASN A 142 5.50 -14.63 -24.97
CA ASN A 142 6.39 -15.41 -25.82
C ASN A 142 5.64 -16.42 -26.68
N GLU A 143 4.58 -17.03 -26.13
CA GLU A 143 3.80 -18.06 -26.81
C GLU A 143 2.78 -17.49 -27.80
N HIS A 144 2.11 -16.38 -27.47
CA HIS A 144 0.95 -15.91 -28.25
C HIS A 144 1.15 -14.58 -28.97
N TYR A 145 2.30 -13.92 -28.81
CA TYR A 145 2.62 -12.67 -29.49
C TYR A 145 3.57 -12.88 -30.68
N HIS A 146 3.02 -13.43 -31.76
CA HIS A 146 3.75 -13.64 -33.01
C HIS A 146 2.83 -13.52 -34.25
N GLY A 147 3.44 -13.25 -35.42
CA GLY A 147 2.76 -13.21 -36.72
C GLY A 147 1.94 -11.94 -36.97
N ARG A 148 1.17 -11.96 -38.08
CA ARG A 148 0.40 -10.81 -38.60
C ARG A 148 -0.78 -10.39 -37.71
N SER A 149 -1.19 -11.26 -36.80
CA SER A 149 -2.30 -11.04 -35.86
C SER A 149 -1.84 -10.81 -34.41
N ALA A 150 -0.54 -10.52 -34.20
CA ALA A 150 0.00 -10.25 -32.87
C ALA A 150 -0.71 -9.06 -32.21
N SER A 151 -1.36 -9.30 -31.07
CA SER A 151 -2.14 -8.29 -30.36
C SER A 151 -1.99 -8.45 -28.86
N TYR A 152 -1.72 -7.34 -28.18
CA TYR A 152 -1.73 -7.27 -26.72
C TYR A 152 -3.08 -7.70 -26.12
N SER A 153 -4.17 -7.56 -26.88
CA SER A 153 -5.48 -8.04 -26.43
C SER A 153 -5.57 -9.56 -26.44
N ASN A 154 -4.89 -10.24 -27.36
CA ASN A 154 -4.84 -11.70 -27.39
C ASN A 154 -4.02 -12.22 -26.21
N VAL A 155 -2.82 -11.68 -26.00
CA VAL A 155 -1.97 -12.01 -24.85
C VAL A 155 -2.69 -11.80 -23.52
N TRP A 156 -3.39 -10.68 -23.36
CA TRP A 156 -4.14 -10.42 -22.12
C TRP A 156 -5.24 -11.45 -21.86
N LYS A 157 -5.95 -11.94 -22.88
CA LYS A 157 -6.96 -13.00 -22.71
C LYS A 157 -6.32 -14.31 -22.22
N GLN A 158 -5.13 -14.64 -22.73
CA GLN A 158 -4.39 -15.83 -22.29
C GLN A 158 -3.90 -15.69 -20.85
N VAL A 159 -3.35 -14.52 -20.50
CA VAL A 159 -2.99 -14.19 -19.11
C VAL A 159 -4.20 -14.29 -18.17
N GLN A 160 -5.37 -13.81 -18.61
CA GLN A 160 -6.59 -13.90 -17.82
C GLN A 160 -7.01 -15.36 -17.57
N SER A 161 -6.91 -16.21 -18.61
CA SER A 161 -7.19 -17.65 -18.51
C SER A 161 -6.22 -18.35 -17.56
N GLU A 162 -4.92 -18.08 -17.69
CA GLU A 162 -3.87 -18.65 -16.83
C GLU A 162 -3.98 -18.21 -15.38
N CYS A 163 -4.26 -16.92 -15.14
CA CYS A 163 -4.51 -16.43 -13.79
C CYS A 163 -5.75 -17.08 -13.17
N PHE A 164 -6.82 -17.28 -13.94
CA PHE A 164 -8.02 -17.96 -13.46
C PHE A 164 -7.73 -19.43 -13.10
N ALA A 165 -7.00 -20.16 -13.96
CA ALA A 165 -6.60 -21.54 -13.70
C ALA A 165 -5.75 -21.69 -12.44
N LYS A 166 -4.93 -20.68 -12.11
CA LYS A 166 -4.05 -20.65 -10.94
C LYS A 166 -4.67 -20.01 -9.70
N GLY A 167 -5.95 -19.59 -9.75
CA GLY A 167 -6.61 -18.92 -8.62
C GLY A 167 -6.07 -17.52 -8.30
N LEU A 168 -5.39 -16.88 -9.26
CA LEU A 168 -4.78 -15.56 -9.12
C LEU A 168 -5.71 -14.45 -9.61
N THR A 169 -5.57 -13.26 -9.02
CA THR A 169 -6.31 -12.08 -9.50
C THR A 169 -5.72 -11.58 -10.82
N SER A 170 -6.52 -11.65 -11.90
CA SER A 170 -6.07 -11.23 -13.23
C SER A 170 -5.72 -9.74 -13.27
N PRO A 171 -4.56 -9.36 -13.83
CA PRO A 171 -4.21 -7.97 -14.05
C PRO A 171 -5.08 -7.32 -15.14
N SER A 172 -5.17 -5.99 -15.11
CA SER A 172 -5.81 -5.23 -16.19
C SER A 172 -5.00 -5.32 -17.48
N ARG A 173 -5.67 -5.20 -18.63
CA ARG A 173 -5.01 -5.13 -19.95
C ARG A 173 -3.95 -4.02 -20.03
N ALA A 174 -4.20 -2.89 -19.36
CA ALA A 174 -3.25 -1.78 -19.31
C ALA A 174 -2.00 -2.14 -18.50
N SER A 175 -2.14 -2.89 -17.42
CA SER A 175 -1.01 -3.40 -16.62
C SER A 175 -0.17 -4.38 -17.44
N VAL A 176 -0.82 -5.34 -18.12
CA VAL A 176 -0.13 -6.31 -19.00
C VAL A 176 0.67 -5.60 -20.08
N LYS A 177 0.06 -4.63 -20.79
CA LYS A 177 0.77 -3.84 -21.80
C LYS A 177 1.98 -3.09 -21.23
N LYS A 178 1.84 -2.45 -20.06
CA LYS A 178 2.95 -1.74 -19.41
C LYS A 178 4.10 -2.67 -19.04
N ILE A 179 3.79 -3.87 -18.54
CA ILE A 179 4.80 -4.89 -18.19
C ILE A 179 5.57 -5.32 -19.42
N ILE A 180 4.84 -5.66 -20.50
CA ILE A 180 5.44 -6.10 -21.76
C ILE A 180 6.35 -5.01 -22.34
N VAL A 181 5.89 -3.75 -22.39
CA VAL A 181 6.72 -2.63 -22.84
C VAL A 181 7.94 -2.41 -21.93
N GLY A 182 7.79 -2.68 -20.63
CA GLY A 182 8.86 -2.51 -19.65
C GLY A 182 10.01 -3.50 -19.82
N PHE A 183 9.71 -4.78 -20.09
CA PHE A 183 10.74 -5.81 -20.30
C PHE A 183 11.18 -5.95 -21.76
N ASP A 184 10.32 -5.61 -22.73
CA ASP A 184 10.63 -5.72 -24.16
C ASP A 184 11.17 -4.40 -24.74
N GLN A 185 12.30 -3.94 -24.20
CA GLN A 185 12.99 -2.75 -24.70
C GLN A 185 13.69 -2.96 -26.06
N LYS A 186 13.62 -4.16 -26.70
CA LYS A 186 14.37 -4.46 -27.94
C LYS A 186 13.61 -5.22 -29.05
N ASN A 187 12.46 -5.87 -28.81
CA ASN A 187 11.79 -6.70 -29.84
C ASN A 187 10.58 -6.07 -30.57
N THR A 188 10.01 -4.95 -30.12
CA THR A 188 8.84 -4.39 -30.82
C THR A 188 9.19 -4.02 -32.28
N TYR A 189 10.45 -3.64 -32.54
CA TYR A 189 10.93 -3.29 -33.88
C TYR A 189 11.35 -4.52 -34.70
N ARG A 190 12.04 -5.50 -34.11
CA ARG A 190 12.59 -6.66 -34.86
C ARG A 190 11.52 -7.62 -35.37
N LYS A 191 10.48 -7.88 -34.57
CA LYS A 191 9.37 -8.77 -34.96
C LYS A 191 8.47 -8.14 -36.03
N ASN A 192 8.44 -6.80 -36.11
CA ASN A 192 7.81 -6.06 -37.22
C ASN A 192 8.76 -5.84 -38.42
N MET A 193 10.09 -5.80 -38.23
CA MET A 193 11.06 -5.63 -39.32
C MET A 193 11.21 -6.89 -40.18
N ALA A 194 11.05 -8.09 -39.59
CA ALA A 194 10.91 -9.34 -40.33
C ALA A 194 9.74 -9.27 -41.34
N LEU A 195 8.66 -8.56 -41.00
CA LEU A 195 7.52 -8.28 -41.87
C LEU A 195 7.91 -7.42 -43.09
N ILE A 196 8.77 -6.42 -42.92
CA ILE A 196 9.20 -5.52 -43.99
C ILE A 196 10.11 -6.24 -45.00
N LEU A 197 11.02 -7.09 -44.51
CA LEU A 197 11.93 -7.85 -45.38
C LEU A 197 11.18 -8.94 -46.18
N GLN A 198 10.17 -9.58 -45.59
CA GLN A 198 9.38 -10.62 -46.24
C GLN A 198 8.44 -10.06 -47.33
N ILE A 199 7.95 -8.82 -47.16
CA ILE A 199 7.18 -8.11 -48.20
C ILE A 199 8.08 -7.69 -49.38
N LYS A 200 9.35 -7.34 -49.13
CA LYS A 200 10.31 -6.96 -50.17
C LYS A 200 10.72 -8.14 -51.07
N CYS A 201 10.82 -9.36 -50.53
CA CYS A 201 11.09 -10.56 -51.33
C CYS A 201 9.90 -11.03 -52.17
N PHE A 202 8.65 -10.70 -51.80
CA PHE A 202 7.47 -11.09 -52.59
C PHE A 202 7.20 -10.16 -53.79
N SER A 203 7.86 -8.99 -53.85
CA SER A 203 7.69 -8.01 -54.94
C SER A 203 8.78 -8.10 -56.02
N LEU A 204 9.70 -9.04 -55.91
CA LEU A 204 10.75 -9.27 -56.90
C LEU A 204 10.74 -10.75 -57.25
N ASP A 205 10.01 -11.12 -58.31
CA ASP A 205 10.38 -12.22 -59.21
C ASP A 205 9.59 -12.15 -60.54
N PRO A 206 10.13 -12.74 -61.63
CA PRO A 206 10.34 -12.05 -62.91
C PRO A 206 9.30 -12.42 -63.97
N VAL A 207 8.84 -11.43 -64.74
CA VAL A 207 8.02 -11.69 -65.94
C VAL A 207 8.94 -12.00 -67.13
N LEU A 208 9.28 -13.29 -67.27
CA LEU A 208 9.68 -13.88 -68.54
C LEU A 208 8.39 -14.26 -69.30
N LEU A 209 8.01 -13.45 -70.27
CA LEU A 209 6.89 -13.73 -71.17
C LEU A 209 7.48 -14.05 -72.56
N ILE A 210 7.58 -15.35 -72.86
CA ILE A 210 7.86 -15.86 -74.21
C ILE A 210 6.53 -15.95 -74.94
N PRO A 211 6.30 -15.26 -76.07
CA PRO A 211 5.20 -15.60 -76.96
C PRO A 211 5.65 -16.62 -78.01
N THR A 212 4.92 -17.72 -78.04
CA THR A 212 4.92 -18.76 -79.08
C THR A 212 4.32 -18.19 -80.37
N ILE A 213 5.04 -18.25 -81.50
CA ILE A 213 4.49 -17.97 -82.83
C ILE A 213 4.43 -19.26 -83.62
N ARG A 214 3.21 -19.66 -83.99
CA ARG A 214 2.89 -20.81 -84.85
C ARG A 214 3.23 -20.52 -86.31
N TYR A 215 3.77 -21.53 -86.99
CA TYR A 215 3.92 -21.61 -88.44
C TYR A 215 2.57 -21.60 -89.18
N LYS A 216 2.57 -20.96 -90.35
CA LYS A 216 1.78 -21.36 -91.52
C LYS A 216 2.61 -21.17 -92.78
#